data_AF-A0A9D6QN92-F1
#
_entry.id   AF-A0A9D6QN92-F1
#
_cell.length_a   1.000
_cell.length_b   1.000
_cell.length_c   1.000
_cell.angle_alpha   90.00
_cell.angle_beta   90.00
_cell.angle_gamma   90.00
#
_symmetry.space_group_name_H-M   'P 1'
#
loop_
_entity.id
_entity.type
_entity.pdbx_description
1 polymer ?
#
loop_
_entity_poly.entity_id
_entity_poly.type
_entity_poly.pdbx_seq_one_letter_code
_entity_poly.pdbx_strand_id
1 'polypeptide(L)'
;MTFPNRCSYCGHVFPPLTLSSSTLARLLQVLTEGSPGRASAEVKADTGCSDADAEKWIEHFQSCANSWLLTEEDMRVIALVDNAFGSTPKPMHFTNYKHCDECKEHDDTLTSQTRVSISREHLGSMGWDPITFADAEGIAYYFPALVRFALRPAIGEREWYAVQLLWHLTYDADANKLFRGFDACQRQAVYDFLAHLAASRERELDDHLVKDQIESAFKLWKQA
;
A
#
# COMPACT_ATOMS: atom_id res chain seq x y z
N MET A 1 -20.71 6.17 -4.23
CA MET A 1 -19.39 5.92 -4.85
C MET A 1 -19.52 4.72 -5.76
N THR A 2 -19.11 4.82 -7.02
CA THR A 2 -19.33 3.78 -8.03
C THR A 2 -18.02 3.13 -8.41
N PHE A 3 -17.99 1.80 -8.42
CA PHE A 3 -16.87 0.98 -8.84
C PHE A 3 -17.10 0.48 -10.28
N PRO A 4 -16.07 0.50 -11.13
CA PRO A 4 -16.17 -0.06 -12.46
C PRO A 4 -16.38 -1.57 -12.39
N ASN A 5 -16.96 -2.13 -13.45
CA ASN A 5 -17.12 -3.59 -13.61
C ASN A 5 -15.79 -4.32 -13.91
N ARG A 6 -14.67 -3.59 -13.95
CA ARG A 6 -13.34 -4.14 -14.18
C ARG A 6 -12.32 -3.36 -13.37
N CYS A 7 -11.50 -4.06 -12.60
CA CYS A 7 -10.32 -3.45 -11.99
C CYS A 7 -9.33 -3.05 -13.08
N SER A 8 -8.99 -1.77 -13.18
CA SER A 8 -8.03 -1.25 -14.18
C SER A 8 -6.61 -1.80 -14.01
N TYR A 9 -6.32 -2.43 -12.86
CA TYR A 9 -4.97 -2.91 -12.52
C TYR A 9 -4.82 -4.42 -12.68
N CYS A 10 -5.67 -5.23 -12.04
CA CYS A 10 -5.58 -6.69 -12.18
C CYS A 10 -6.47 -7.27 -13.30
N GLY A 11 -7.31 -6.44 -13.92
CA GLY A 11 -8.19 -6.85 -15.02
C GLY A 11 -9.39 -7.70 -14.60
N HIS A 12 -9.53 -8.04 -13.32
CA HIS A 12 -10.65 -8.84 -12.80
C HIS A 12 -11.98 -8.11 -13.03
N VAL A 13 -13.02 -8.88 -13.40
CA VAL A 13 -14.33 -8.38 -13.81
C VAL A 13 -15.36 -8.70 -12.73
N PHE A 14 -16.16 -7.71 -12.34
CA PHE A 14 -17.19 -7.81 -11.31
C PHE A 14 -18.47 -7.15 -11.80
N PRO A 15 -19.64 -7.46 -11.22
CA PRO A 15 -20.83 -6.64 -11.42
C PRO A 15 -20.56 -5.20 -10.97
N PRO A 16 -21.06 -4.17 -11.67
CA PRO A 16 -20.94 -2.78 -11.23
C PRO A 16 -21.44 -2.62 -9.79
N LEU A 17 -20.66 -1.93 -8.96
CA LEU A 17 -21.01 -1.72 -7.56
C LEU A 17 -21.18 -0.23 -7.31
N THR A 18 -22.26 0.19 -6.66
CA THR A 18 -22.41 1.56 -6.17
C THR A 18 -22.79 1.51 -4.71
N LEU A 19 -21.92 2.06 -3.86
CA LEU A 19 -22.14 2.11 -2.41
C LEU A 19 -22.52 3.51 -1.95
N SER A 20 -23.45 3.61 -1.01
CA SER A 20 -23.68 4.83 -0.25
C SER A 20 -22.49 5.16 0.66
N SER A 21 -22.29 6.43 1.02
CA SER A 21 -21.19 6.84 1.90
C SER A 21 -21.28 6.18 3.28
N SER A 22 -22.49 5.96 3.80
CA SER A 22 -22.70 5.27 5.07
C SER A 22 -22.35 3.78 5.00
N THR A 23 -22.71 3.10 3.90
CA THR A 23 -22.36 1.69 3.72
C THR A 23 -20.87 1.52 3.52
N LEU A 24 -20.25 2.44 2.78
CA LEU A 24 -18.80 2.47 2.68
C LEU A 24 -18.13 2.56 4.06
N ALA A 25 -18.51 3.52 4.90
CA ALA A 25 -17.92 3.65 6.23
C ALA A 25 -18.06 2.36 7.08
N ARG A 26 -19.24 1.72 7.05
CA ARG A 26 -19.46 0.44 7.74
C ARG A 26 -18.64 -0.70 7.13
N LEU A 27 -18.55 -0.76 5.81
CA LEU A 27 -17.76 -1.76 5.10
C LEU A 27 -16.28 -1.66 5.50
N LEU A 28 -15.72 -0.46 5.54
CA LEU A 28 -14.34 -0.22 6.00
C LEU A 28 -14.16 -0.75 7.42
N GLN A 29 -15.05 -0.36 8.34
CA GLN A 29 -15.00 -0.81 9.73
C GLN A 29 -15.02 -2.35 9.83
N VAL A 30 -15.95 -3.00 9.13
CA VAL A 30 -16.12 -4.46 9.20
C VAL A 30 -14.95 -5.22 8.57
N LEU A 31 -14.35 -4.67 7.50
CA LEU A 31 -13.15 -5.25 6.89
C LEU A 31 -11.93 -5.12 7.80
N THR A 32 -11.79 -4.00 8.51
CA THR A 32 -10.75 -3.82 9.54
C THR A 32 -10.95 -4.76 10.73
N GLU A 33 -12.20 -5.03 11.13
CA GLU A 33 -12.53 -6.04 12.15
C GLU A 33 -12.28 -7.50 11.69
N GLY A 34 -11.90 -7.73 10.43
CA GLY A 34 -11.60 -9.06 9.93
C GLY A 34 -12.82 -9.96 9.75
N SER A 35 -13.98 -9.40 9.41
CA SER A 35 -15.22 -10.16 9.22
C SER A 35 -15.73 -10.12 7.77
N PRO A 36 -15.15 -10.92 6.85
CA PRO A 36 -15.53 -10.91 5.44
C PRO A 36 -17.03 -11.21 5.21
N GLY A 37 -17.61 -12.12 5.99
CA GLY A 37 -19.04 -12.46 5.87
C GLY A 37 -19.96 -11.29 6.22
N ARG A 38 -19.62 -10.50 7.24
CA ARG A 38 -20.35 -9.26 7.57
C ARG A 38 -20.13 -8.20 6.49
N ALA A 39 -18.93 -8.10 5.92
CA ALA A 39 -18.63 -7.17 4.84
C ALA A 39 -19.48 -7.48 3.58
N SER A 40 -19.59 -8.76 3.21
CA SER A 40 -20.47 -9.20 2.12
C SER A 40 -21.93 -8.86 2.40
N ALA A 41 -22.39 -9.05 3.64
CA ALA A 41 -23.75 -8.70 4.04
C ALA A 41 -24.04 -7.18 3.90
N GLU A 42 -23.10 -6.32 4.24
CA GLU A 42 -23.22 -4.86 4.05
C GLU A 42 -23.33 -4.49 2.56
N VAL A 43 -22.48 -5.07 1.71
CA VAL A 43 -22.52 -4.86 0.25
C VAL A 43 -23.86 -5.31 -0.34
N LYS A 44 -24.32 -6.51 0.05
CA LYS A 44 -25.61 -7.05 -0.39
C LYS A 44 -26.78 -6.19 0.07
N ALA A 45 -26.78 -5.74 1.31
CA ALA A 45 -27.86 -4.92 1.86
C ALA A 45 -28.03 -3.57 1.13
N ASP A 46 -26.92 -2.94 0.72
CA ASP A 46 -26.95 -1.63 0.05
C ASP A 46 -27.26 -1.74 -1.45
N THR A 47 -26.84 -2.84 -2.09
CA THR A 47 -26.91 -2.97 -3.56
C THR A 47 -27.98 -3.93 -4.07
N GLY A 48 -28.48 -4.83 -3.21
CA GLY A 48 -29.40 -5.90 -3.60
C GLY A 48 -28.78 -6.98 -4.49
N CYS A 49 -27.45 -7.08 -4.56
CA CYS A 49 -26.76 -8.10 -5.35
C CYS A 49 -26.90 -9.52 -4.75
N SER A 50 -26.41 -10.53 -5.49
CA SER A 50 -26.36 -11.91 -4.98
C SER A 50 -25.25 -12.07 -3.93
N ASP A 51 -25.38 -13.09 -3.06
CA ASP A 51 -24.30 -13.40 -2.09
C ASP A 51 -22.97 -13.67 -2.79
N ALA A 52 -23.00 -14.42 -3.90
CA ALA A 52 -21.81 -14.73 -4.70
C ALA A 52 -21.14 -13.48 -5.30
N ASP A 53 -21.91 -12.45 -5.65
CA ASP A 53 -21.35 -11.20 -6.18
C ASP A 53 -20.78 -10.32 -5.06
N ALA A 54 -21.43 -10.27 -3.90
CA ALA A 54 -20.90 -9.59 -2.73
C ALA A 54 -19.56 -10.21 -2.27
N GLU A 55 -19.51 -11.55 -2.20
CA GLU A 55 -18.29 -12.29 -1.84
C GLU A 55 -17.13 -12.01 -2.79
N LYS A 56 -17.36 -11.98 -4.11
CA LYS A 56 -16.33 -11.62 -5.10
C LYS A 56 -15.77 -10.21 -4.87
N TRP A 57 -16.63 -9.25 -4.53
CA TRP A 57 -16.19 -7.90 -4.22
C TRP A 57 -15.32 -7.86 -2.97
N ILE A 58 -15.73 -8.56 -1.90
CA ILE A 58 -14.94 -8.64 -0.67
C ILE A 58 -13.58 -9.31 -0.89
N GLU A 59 -13.56 -10.45 -1.59
CA GLU A 59 -12.31 -11.14 -1.95
C GLU A 59 -11.37 -10.21 -2.73
N HIS A 60 -11.92 -9.42 -3.65
CA HIS A 60 -11.15 -8.46 -4.42
C HIS A 60 -10.62 -7.28 -3.58
N PHE A 61 -11.45 -6.76 -2.67
CA PHE A 61 -11.05 -5.72 -1.71
C PHE A 61 -9.93 -6.16 -0.78
N GLN A 62 -9.87 -7.45 -0.46
CA GLN A 62 -8.80 -8.02 0.37
C GLN A 62 -7.52 -8.25 -0.44
N SER A 63 -7.64 -8.83 -1.64
CA SER A 63 -6.49 -9.30 -2.44
C SER A 63 -5.82 -8.23 -3.31
N CYS A 64 -6.55 -7.23 -3.80
CA CYS A 64 -6.01 -6.26 -4.75
C CYS A 64 -5.63 -4.93 -4.10
N ALA A 65 -4.40 -4.46 -4.35
CA ALA A 65 -3.92 -3.16 -3.87
C ALA A 65 -4.71 -1.97 -4.42
N ASN A 66 -5.34 -2.15 -5.58
CA ASN A 66 -5.98 -1.10 -6.35
C ASN A 66 -7.50 -1.19 -6.38
N SER A 67 -8.08 -2.17 -5.68
CA SER A 67 -9.52 -2.30 -5.54
C SER A 67 -10.09 -1.37 -4.48
N TRP A 68 -9.22 -0.81 -3.63
CA TRP A 68 -9.65 0.01 -2.51
C TRP A 68 -10.11 1.39 -2.95
N LEU A 69 -10.99 1.94 -2.12
CA LEU A 69 -11.54 3.27 -2.33
C LEU A 69 -10.54 4.31 -1.90
N LEU A 70 -9.79 4.74 -2.89
CA LEU A 70 -8.91 5.89 -2.82
C LEU A 70 -9.77 7.13 -3.08
N THR A 71 -9.63 8.13 -2.21
CA THR A 71 -10.18 9.46 -2.45
C THR A 71 -9.56 10.09 -3.70
N GLU A 72 -10.16 11.16 -4.23
CA GLU A 72 -9.54 11.93 -5.32
C GLU A 72 -8.13 12.40 -4.96
N GLU A 73 -7.92 12.74 -3.68
CA GLU A 73 -6.64 13.17 -3.17
C GLU A 73 -5.62 12.02 -3.06
N ASP A 74 -6.07 10.84 -2.62
CA ASP A 74 -5.25 9.62 -2.66
C ASP A 74 -4.78 9.33 -4.10
N MET A 75 -5.69 9.42 -5.07
CA MET A 75 -5.36 9.20 -6.49
C MET A 75 -4.38 10.27 -7.02
N ARG A 76 -4.53 11.52 -6.60
CA ARG A 76 -3.61 12.62 -6.95
C ARG A 76 -2.20 12.31 -6.46
N VAL A 77 -2.06 11.89 -5.21
CA VAL A 77 -0.77 11.55 -4.61
C VAL A 77 -0.15 10.31 -5.26
N ILE A 78 -0.95 9.28 -5.54
CA ILE A 78 -0.49 8.11 -6.28
C ILE A 78 0.02 8.51 -7.67
N ALA A 79 -0.66 9.43 -8.37
CA ALA A 79 -0.21 9.90 -9.68
C ALA A 79 1.13 10.66 -9.60
N LEU A 80 1.36 11.46 -8.54
CA LEU A 80 2.66 12.10 -8.30
C LEU A 80 3.77 11.07 -8.10
N VAL A 81 3.50 10.05 -7.29
CA VAL A 81 4.44 8.95 -7.03
C VAL A 81 4.70 8.14 -8.30
N ASP A 82 3.65 7.80 -9.06
CA ASP A 82 3.78 7.09 -10.34
C ASP A 82 4.59 7.90 -11.35
N ASN A 83 4.44 9.23 -11.39
CA ASN A 83 5.25 10.08 -12.28
C ASN A 83 6.73 10.11 -11.86
N ALA A 84 7.02 10.15 -10.56
CA ALA A 84 8.39 10.24 -10.04
C ALA A 84 9.16 8.90 -10.10
N PHE A 85 8.47 7.78 -9.89
CA PHE A 85 9.09 6.43 -9.81
C PHE A 85 8.71 5.52 -10.98
N GLY A 86 7.78 5.91 -11.84
CA GLY A 86 7.22 5.11 -12.93
C GLY A 86 8.26 4.59 -13.92
N SER A 87 9.29 5.39 -14.17
CA SER A 87 10.38 5.08 -15.09
C SER A 87 11.53 4.30 -14.46
N THR A 88 11.54 4.09 -13.14
CA THR A 88 12.60 3.34 -12.46
C THR A 88 12.65 1.91 -13.02
N PRO A 89 13.77 1.47 -13.60
CA PRO A 89 13.88 0.13 -14.16
C PRO A 89 13.78 -0.93 -13.06
N LYS A 90 13.32 -2.14 -13.40
CA LYS A 90 13.36 -3.26 -12.47
C LYS A 90 14.82 -3.73 -12.31
N PRO A 91 15.40 -3.74 -11.11
CA PRO A 91 16.72 -4.31 -10.90
C PRO A 91 16.75 -5.80 -11.23
N MET A 92 17.95 -6.29 -11.61
CA MET A 92 18.17 -7.73 -11.80
C MET A 92 18.09 -8.48 -10.47
N HIS A 93 18.59 -7.85 -9.41
CA HIS A 93 18.55 -8.31 -8.02
C HIS A 93 18.20 -7.11 -7.15
N PHE A 94 17.40 -7.34 -6.11
CA PHE A 94 16.95 -6.36 -5.14
C PHE A 94 17.81 -6.39 -3.87
N THR A 95 18.36 -7.55 -3.52
CA THR A 95 19.16 -7.73 -2.29
C THR A 95 20.58 -8.21 -2.61
N ASN A 96 21.43 -8.32 -1.58
CA ASN A 96 22.66 -9.10 -1.68
C ASN A 96 22.34 -10.61 -1.61
N TYR A 97 21.78 -11.15 -2.70
CA TYR A 97 21.29 -12.54 -2.80
C TYR A 97 22.38 -13.62 -2.59
N LYS A 98 23.67 -13.25 -2.52
CA LYS A 98 24.78 -14.16 -2.23
C LYS A 98 25.20 -14.18 -0.76
N HIS A 99 24.61 -13.34 0.08
CA HIS A 99 24.98 -13.21 1.50
C HIS A 99 24.54 -14.43 2.33
N CYS A 100 23.26 -14.80 2.25
CA CYS A 100 22.67 -15.94 2.95
C CYS A 100 21.38 -16.40 2.25
N ASP A 101 20.82 -17.53 2.67
CA ASP A 101 19.61 -18.11 2.09
C ASP A 101 18.38 -17.18 2.23
N GLU A 102 18.26 -16.46 3.35
CA GLU A 102 17.17 -15.49 3.56
C GLU A 102 17.23 -14.32 2.56
N CYS A 103 18.42 -13.75 2.35
CA CYS A 103 18.59 -12.69 1.34
C CYS A 103 18.26 -13.21 -0.06
N LYS A 104 18.62 -14.46 -0.37
CA LYS A 104 18.27 -15.11 -1.63
C LYS A 104 16.76 -15.30 -1.77
N GLU A 105 16.07 -15.77 -0.73
CA GLU A 105 14.62 -15.97 -0.72
C GLU A 105 13.87 -14.64 -0.93
N HIS A 106 14.32 -13.58 -0.26
CA HIS A 106 13.73 -12.24 -0.42
C HIS A 106 13.97 -11.71 -1.84
N ASP A 107 15.16 -11.94 -2.40
CA ASP A 107 15.48 -11.59 -3.79
C ASP A 107 14.62 -12.37 -4.80
N ASP A 108 14.50 -13.69 -4.64
CA ASP A 108 13.67 -14.54 -5.49
C ASP A 108 12.19 -14.09 -5.44
N THR A 109 11.70 -13.72 -4.25
CA THR A 109 10.36 -13.17 -4.06
C THR A 109 10.19 -11.88 -4.87
N LEU A 110 11.07 -10.90 -4.71
CA LEU A 110 10.97 -9.60 -5.39
C LEU A 110 11.23 -9.69 -6.90
N THR A 111 12.12 -10.57 -7.34
CA THR A 111 12.41 -10.78 -8.77
C THR A 111 11.29 -11.54 -9.48
N SER A 112 10.51 -12.37 -8.78
CA SER A 112 9.32 -13.04 -9.35
C SER A 112 8.14 -12.10 -9.59
N GLN A 113 8.11 -10.94 -8.92
CA GLN A 113 6.99 -10.00 -8.96
C GLN A 113 7.28 -8.76 -9.81
N THR A 114 6.24 -8.00 -10.12
CA THR A 114 6.32 -6.65 -10.69
C THR A 114 5.64 -5.68 -9.74
N ARG A 115 5.87 -4.37 -9.90
CA ARG A 115 5.14 -3.36 -9.11
C ARG A 115 3.61 -3.43 -9.25
N VAL A 116 3.12 -4.10 -10.30
CA VAL A 116 1.68 -4.32 -10.52
C VAL A 116 1.20 -5.63 -9.89
N SER A 117 2.02 -6.68 -9.91
CA SER A 117 1.64 -8.02 -9.43
C SER A 117 1.96 -8.29 -7.96
N ILE A 118 2.89 -7.53 -7.36
CA ILE A 118 3.23 -7.69 -5.95
C ILE A 118 1.99 -7.46 -5.08
N SER A 119 1.81 -8.33 -4.09
CA SER A 119 0.66 -8.32 -3.19
C SER A 119 1.12 -8.18 -1.73
N ARG A 120 0.17 -7.99 -0.81
CA ARG A 120 0.51 -7.94 0.62
C ARG A 120 1.06 -9.25 1.16
N GLU A 121 0.64 -10.38 0.59
CA GLU A 121 1.15 -11.71 0.92
C GLU A 121 2.65 -11.82 0.62
N HIS A 122 3.09 -11.34 -0.54
CA HIS A 122 4.50 -11.36 -0.93
C HIS A 122 5.38 -10.48 -0.05
N LEU A 123 4.80 -9.44 0.58
CA LEU A 123 5.50 -8.53 1.49
C LEU A 123 5.47 -9.00 2.96
N GLY A 124 4.75 -10.09 3.26
CA GLY A 124 4.69 -10.70 4.58
C GLY A 124 4.33 -9.74 5.73
N SER A 125 5.06 -9.89 6.83
CA SER A 125 4.91 -9.15 8.09
C SER A 125 6.21 -8.42 8.44
N MET A 126 6.23 -7.63 9.52
CA MET A 126 7.48 -7.01 9.97
C MET A 126 8.61 -8.02 10.27
N GLY A 127 8.26 -9.26 10.63
CA GLY A 127 9.23 -10.34 10.89
C GLY A 127 9.75 -11.04 9.63
N TRP A 128 9.09 -10.83 8.48
CA TRP A 128 9.48 -11.37 7.18
C TRP A 128 9.00 -10.40 6.09
N ASP A 129 9.82 -9.38 5.79
CA ASP A 129 9.56 -8.40 4.73
C ASP A 129 10.74 -8.36 3.76
N PRO A 130 10.56 -8.76 2.49
CA PRO A 130 11.63 -8.73 1.51
C PRO A 130 12.16 -7.32 1.20
N ILE A 131 11.36 -6.27 1.43
CA ILE A 131 11.76 -4.87 1.22
C ILE A 131 12.86 -4.45 2.21
N THR A 132 12.94 -5.03 3.41
CA THR A 132 13.95 -4.69 4.42
C THR A 132 15.38 -4.81 3.91
N PHE A 133 15.67 -5.86 3.13
CA PHE A 133 17.00 -6.08 2.56
C PHE A 133 17.16 -5.53 1.14
N ALA A 134 16.12 -4.94 0.57
CA ALA A 134 16.20 -4.33 -0.75
C ALA A 134 17.09 -3.08 -0.72
N ASP A 135 17.88 -2.86 -1.77
CA ASP A 135 18.62 -1.61 -1.95
C ASP A 135 17.70 -0.43 -2.34
N ALA A 136 18.28 0.76 -2.49
CA ALA A 136 17.50 1.94 -2.83
C ALA A 136 16.84 1.85 -4.23
N GLU A 137 17.50 1.22 -5.20
CA GLU A 137 16.95 1.07 -6.56
C GLU A 137 15.77 0.11 -6.58
N GLY A 138 15.89 -1.00 -5.84
CA GLY A 138 14.83 -1.98 -5.66
C GLY A 138 13.61 -1.40 -4.96
N ILE A 139 13.83 -0.60 -3.91
CA ILE A 139 12.74 0.10 -3.22
C ILE A 139 12.13 1.17 -4.14
N ALA A 140 12.93 1.93 -4.89
CA ALA A 140 12.41 2.90 -5.87
C ALA A 140 11.51 2.22 -6.93
N TYR A 141 11.89 1.04 -7.43
CA TYR A 141 11.07 0.28 -8.37
C TYR A 141 9.70 -0.10 -7.80
N TYR A 142 9.65 -0.52 -6.53
CA TYR A 142 8.43 -0.94 -5.86
C TYR A 142 7.66 0.19 -5.19
N PHE A 143 8.26 1.37 -5.00
CA PHE A 143 7.71 2.46 -4.20
C PHE A 143 6.26 2.82 -4.54
N PRO A 144 5.84 2.88 -5.82
CA PRO A 144 4.44 3.10 -6.15
C PRO A 144 3.49 2.04 -5.58
N ALA A 145 3.88 0.77 -5.57
CA ALA A 145 3.07 -0.29 -4.96
C ALA A 145 3.00 -0.14 -3.44
N LEU A 146 4.14 0.19 -2.81
CA LEU A 146 4.25 0.39 -1.38
C LEU A 146 3.35 1.53 -0.87
N VAL A 147 3.32 2.66 -1.60
CA VAL A 147 2.43 3.79 -1.30
C VAL A 147 0.96 3.37 -1.35
N ARG A 148 0.55 2.62 -2.39
CA ARG A 148 -0.84 2.14 -2.49
C ARG A 148 -1.21 1.23 -1.32
N PHE A 149 -0.30 0.39 -0.86
CA PHE A 149 -0.53 -0.43 0.33
C PHE A 149 -0.63 0.40 1.61
N ALA A 150 0.17 1.45 1.74
CA ALA A 150 0.14 2.33 2.91
C ALA A 150 -1.13 3.21 2.97
N LEU A 151 -1.75 3.55 1.84
CA LEU A 151 -2.99 4.32 1.81
C LEU A 151 -4.25 3.48 2.11
N ARG A 152 -4.13 2.15 2.06
CA ARG A 152 -5.20 1.22 2.44
C ARG A 152 -5.27 1.11 3.97
N PRO A 153 -6.47 0.99 4.55
CA PRO A 153 -6.60 0.68 5.97
C PRO A 153 -6.07 -0.73 6.26
N ALA A 154 -5.82 -1.02 7.54
CA ALA A 154 -5.63 -2.39 8.00
C ALA A 154 -6.86 -3.24 7.66
N ILE A 155 -6.64 -4.47 7.19
CA ILE A 155 -7.70 -5.42 6.84
C ILE A 155 -7.42 -6.74 7.57
N GLY A 156 -8.38 -7.15 8.39
CA GLY A 156 -8.26 -8.33 9.24
C GLY A 156 -7.07 -8.25 10.19
N GLU A 157 -6.37 -9.36 10.34
CA GLU A 157 -5.23 -9.48 11.27
C GLU A 157 -3.95 -8.83 10.76
N ARG A 158 -3.95 -8.29 9.53
CA ARG A 158 -2.77 -7.66 8.95
C ARG A 158 -2.61 -6.25 9.47
N GLU A 159 -1.41 -5.96 9.95
CA GLU A 159 -1.03 -4.60 10.31
C GLU A 159 -1.12 -3.65 9.10
N TRP A 160 -1.43 -2.40 9.42
CA TRP A 160 -1.45 -1.33 8.47
C TRP A 160 -0.05 -1.13 7.88
N TYR A 161 0.07 -1.25 6.56
CA TYR A 161 1.38 -1.26 5.90
C TYR A 161 2.16 0.06 6.05
N ALA A 162 1.48 1.17 6.33
CA ALA A 162 2.13 2.45 6.56
C ALA A 162 3.12 2.38 7.73
N VAL A 163 2.87 1.56 8.77
CA VAL A 163 3.79 1.37 9.90
C VAL A 163 5.16 0.90 9.39
N GLN A 164 5.15 -0.12 8.54
CA GLN A 164 6.36 -0.72 7.96
C GLN A 164 7.04 0.22 6.96
N LEU A 165 6.26 0.91 6.12
CA LEU A 165 6.81 1.89 5.18
C LEU A 165 7.46 3.08 5.90
N LEU A 166 6.84 3.59 6.98
CA LEU A 166 7.40 4.67 7.78
C LEU A 166 8.72 4.27 8.44
N TRP A 167 8.85 3.02 8.88
CA TRP A 167 10.12 2.50 9.37
C TRP A 167 11.21 2.56 8.29
N HIS A 168 10.93 2.09 7.07
CA HIS A 168 11.89 2.18 5.95
C HIS A 168 12.28 3.63 5.62
N LEU A 169 11.32 4.55 5.67
CA LEU A 169 11.52 5.97 5.36
C LEU A 169 12.22 6.75 6.47
N THR A 170 12.35 6.20 7.68
CA THR A 170 12.98 6.88 8.83
C THR A 170 14.23 6.18 9.34
N TYR A 171 14.45 4.92 8.94
CA TYR A 171 15.60 4.12 9.37
C TYR A 171 16.93 4.82 9.13
N ASP A 172 17.79 4.86 10.15
CA ASP A 172 19.13 5.48 10.12
C ASP A 172 19.13 7.01 9.88
N ALA A 173 18.00 7.70 10.06
CA ALA A 173 17.87 9.16 10.04
C ALA A 173 18.60 9.82 8.85
N ASP A 174 19.61 10.68 9.09
CA ASP A 174 20.37 11.37 8.04
C ASP A 174 21.24 10.43 7.18
N ALA A 175 21.43 9.19 7.64
CA ALA A 175 22.06 8.10 6.90
C ALA A 175 21.07 7.18 6.17
N ASN A 176 19.78 7.50 6.20
CA ASN A 176 18.75 6.75 5.49
C ASN A 176 19.12 6.53 4.01
N LYS A 177 19.28 5.25 3.64
CA LYS A 177 19.71 4.85 2.29
C LYS A 177 18.75 5.31 1.21
N LEU A 178 17.45 5.42 1.50
CA LEU A 178 16.43 5.85 0.53
C LEU A 178 16.54 7.34 0.26
N PHE A 179 16.64 8.14 1.31
CA PHE A 179 16.82 9.59 1.17
C PHE A 179 18.07 9.95 0.36
N ARG A 180 19.15 9.16 0.50
CA ARG A 180 20.39 9.34 -0.27
C ARG A 180 20.33 8.77 -1.69
N GLY A 181 19.57 7.69 -1.89
CA GLY A 181 19.47 7.00 -3.17
C GLY A 181 18.42 7.59 -4.12
N PHE A 182 17.41 8.27 -3.59
CA PHE A 182 16.34 8.89 -4.40
C PHE A 182 16.76 10.25 -4.94
N ASP A 183 16.35 10.55 -6.17
CA ASP A 183 16.54 11.85 -6.78
C ASP A 183 15.59 12.92 -6.21
N ALA A 184 15.78 14.19 -6.59
CA ALA A 184 14.98 15.29 -6.08
C ALA A 184 13.47 15.14 -6.36
N CYS A 185 13.08 14.62 -7.53
CA CYS A 185 11.67 14.41 -7.89
C CYS A 185 11.05 13.29 -7.05
N GLN A 186 11.78 12.18 -6.90
CA GLN A 186 11.39 11.06 -6.06
C GLN A 186 11.24 11.47 -4.60
N ARG A 187 12.20 12.22 -4.05
CA ARG A 187 12.13 12.69 -2.65
C ARG A 187 10.97 13.67 -2.43
N GLN A 188 10.68 14.56 -3.38
CA GLN A 188 9.50 15.42 -3.32
C GLN A 188 8.20 14.58 -3.31
N ALA A 189 8.10 13.56 -4.16
CA ALA A 189 6.93 12.68 -4.18
C ALA A 189 6.77 11.89 -2.86
N VAL A 190 7.86 11.48 -2.21
CA VAL A 190 7.81 10.91 -0.85
C VAL A 190 7.27 11.92 0.16
N TYR A 191 7.76 13.17 0.13
CA TYR A 191 7.27 14.23 1.00
C TYR A 191 5.77 14.49 0.82
N ASP A 192 5.31 14.61 -0.43
CA ASP A 192 3.89 14.85 -0.76
C ASP A 192 3.02 13.67 -0.29
N PHE A 193 3.52 12.44 -0.42
CA PHE A 193 2.86 11.26 0.12
C PHE A 193 2.75 11.30 1.66
N LEU A 194 3.84 11.60 2.36
CA LEU A 194 3.84 11.71 3.83
C LEU A 194 2.88 12.81 4.29
N ALA A 195 2.86 13.96 3.59
CA ALA A 195 1.96 15.09 3.84
C ALA A 195 0.50 14.65 3.81
N HIS A 196 0.14 13.92 2.75
CA HIS A 196 -1.20 13.39 2.59
C HIS A 196 -1.54 12.31 3.61
N LEU A 197 -0.61 11.39 3.90
CA LEU A 197 -0.82 10.34 4.89
C LEU A 197 -1.13 10.93 6.27
N ALA A 198 -0.37 11.94 6.70
CA ALA A 198 -0.59 12.65 7.96
C ALA A 198 -1.95 13.37 8.02
N ALA A 199 -2.35 14.01 6.92
CA ALA A 199 -3.61 14.76 6.87
C ALA A 199 -4.85 13.86 6.77
N SER A 200 -4.74 12.71 6.11
CA SER A 200 -5.89 11.88 5.74
C SER A 200 -6.07 10.63 6.61
N ARG A 201 -5.08 10.27 7.43
CA ARG A 201 -5.06 9.06 8.28
C ARG A 201 -4.66 9.34 9.72
N GLU A 202 -5.05 10.50 10.26
CA GLU A 202 -4.73 10.90 11.63
C GLU A 202 -5.12 9.84 12.66
N ARG A 203 -6.31 9.25 12.51
CA ARG A 203 -6.81 8.21 13.40
C ARG A 203 -5.97 6.94 13.32
N GLU A 204 -5.64 6.47 12.13
CA GLU A 204 -4.81 5.27 11.97
C GLU A 204 -3.40 5.50 12.52
N LEU A 205 -2.85 6.70 12.39
CA LEU A 205 -1.55 7.06 12.99
C LEU A 205 -1.59 6.98 14.52
N ASP A 206 -2.70 7.40 15.15
CA ASP A 206 -2.95 7.24 16.59
C ASP A 206 -3.12 5.76 16.97
N ASP A 207 -4.04 5.07 16.31
CA ASP A 207 -4.41 3.67 16.62
C ASP A 207 -3.19 2.73 16.49
N HIS A 208 -2.24 3.05 15.62
CA HIS A 208 -1.00 2.29 15.42
C HIS A 208 0.24 2.89 16.14
N LEU A 209 0.09 3.97 16.92
CA LEU A 209 1.17 4.60 17.70
C LEU A 209 2.39 5.00 16.84
N VAL A 210 2.16 5.55 15.64
CA VAL A 210 3.21 5.94 14.69
C VAL A 210 3.29 7.45 14.40
N LYS A 211 2.69 8.29 15.25
CA LYS A 211 2.73 9.75 15.11
C LYS A 211 4.17 10.32 15.15
N ASP A 212 5.01 9.83 16.05
CA ASP A 212 6.39 10.31 16.15
C ASP A 212 7.22 9.93 14.90
N GLN A 213 6.92 8.78 14.29
CA GLN A 213 7.57 8.28 13.07
C GLN A 213 7.18 9.12 11.85
N ILE A 214 5.90 9.47 11.68
CA ILE A 214 5.48 10.35 10.57
C ILE A 214 6.08 11.76 10.72
N GLU A 215 6.19 12.28 11.94
CA GLU A 215 6.86 13.57 12.22
C GLU A 215 8.36 13.51 11.92
N SER A 216 9.02 12.42 12.32
CA SER A 216 10.43 12.17 12.01
C SER A 216 10.67 12.07 10.50
N ALA A 217 9.77 11.37 9.79
CA ALA A 217 9.80 11.29 8.33
C ALA A 217 9.65 12.69 7.71
N PHE A 218 8.71 13.53 8.16
CA PHE A 218 8.62 14.90 7.65
C PHE A 218 9.91 15.69 7.81
N LYS A 219 10.54 15.62 8.98
CA LYS A 219 11.77 16.36 9.24
C LYS A 219 12.90 15.96 8.29
N LEU A 220 13.02 14.66 8.00
CA LEU A 220 14.01 14.13 7.06
C LEU A 220 13.68 14.54 5.62
N TRP A 221 12.45 14.27 5.17
CA TRP A 221 12.05 14.39 3.76
C TRP A 221 11.68 15.82 3.34
N LYS A 222 11.44 16.76 4.27
CA LYS A 222 11.24 18.19 3.97
C LYS A 222 12.50 18.88 3.43
N GLN A 223 13.68 18.30 3.64
CA GLN A 223 14.96 18.84 3.18
C GLN A 223 15.28 18.49 1.72
N ALA A 224 14.36 17.78 1.04
CA ALA A 224 14.52 17.18 -0.28
C ALA A 224 14.61 18.16 -1.45
#